data_AF-A0A7Y9REG2-F1
#
_entry.id   AF-A0A7Y9REG2-F1
#
_cell.length_a   1.000
_cell.length_b   1.000
_cell.length_c   1.000
_cell.angle_alpha   90.00
_cell.angle_beta   90.00
_cell.angle_gamma   90.00
#
_symmetry.space_group_name_H-M   'P 1'
#
loop_
_entity.id
_entity.type
_entity.pdbx_description
1 polymer ?
#
loop_
_entity_poly.entity_id
_entity_poly.type
_entity_poly.pdbx_seq_one_letter_code
_entity_poly.pdbx_strand_id
1 'polypeptide(L)'
;MRAKTALTLLCMGLFSPFCVGAEAQTAGPEIRLAQAAPADAPPPRKRPPRLRVTPYYSPDGVYPRYNPGPNAVRECNATYVQEFRPSGTVIVPRMSCYWRPG
;
A
#
# COMPACT_ATOMS: atom_id res chain seq x y z
N MET A 1 20.47 -65.89 21.05
CA MET A 1 20.04 -66.45 22.35
C MET A 1 20.41 -65.47 23.47
N ARG A 2 19.48 -65.23 24.42
CA ARG A 2 19.65 -64.56 25.74
C ARG A 2 19.98 -63.05 25.68
N ALA A 3 19.03 -62.11 25.74
CA ALA A 3 18.04 -61.76 26.78
C ALA A 3 18.65 -61.42 28.15
N LYS A 4 18.50 -60.15 28.58
CA LYS A 4 17.93 -59.66 29.86
C LYS A 4 18.44 -58.24 30.22
N THR A 5 17.56 -57.22 30.20
CA THR A 5 17.02 -56.43 31.36
C THR A 5 18.02 -55.46 31.99
N ALA A 6 17.71 -54.25 32.47
CA ALA A 6 16.55 -53.36 32.54
C ALA A 6 17.07 -52.07 33.23
N LEU A 7 16.54 -50.89 32.94
CA LEU A 7 16.55 -49.80 33.92
C LEU A 7 15.44 -48.79 33.63
N THR A 8 14.44 -48.79 34.51
CA THR A 8 13.32 -47.84 34.56
C THR A 8 13.28 -47.22 35.95
N LEU A 9 13.35 -45.88 36.04
CA LEU A 9 12.93 -45.06 37.20
C LEU A 9 12.55 -43.68 36.61
N LEU A 10 11.28 -43.38 36.32
CA LEU A 10 10.14 -43.04 37.21
C LEU A 10 10.31 -41.67 37.89
N CYS A 11 9.84 -40.63 37.20
CA CYS A 11 9.39 -39.38 37.84
C CYS A 11 7.89 -39.23 37.52
N MET A 12 7.07 -39.65 38.48
CA MET A 12 5.66 -39.29 38.54
C MET A 12 5.49 -37.91 39.18
N GLY A 13 4.49 -37.16 38.70
CA GLY A 13 3.86 -36.06 39.39
C GLY A 13 3.47 -34.96 38.41
N LEU A 14 2.27 -34.38 38.42
CA LEU A 14 1.07 -34.52 39.23
C LEU A 14 0.05 -33.56 38.56
N PHE A 15 -1.27 -33.83 38.64
CA PHE A 15 -2.42 -32.98 38.24
C PHE A 15 -3.07 -33.17 36.84
N SER A 16 -4.04 -34.09 36.83
CA SER A 16 -5.33 -34.13 36.11
C SER A 16 -6.24 -32.91 36.41
N PRO A 17 -7.51 -32.77 35.91
CA PRO A 17 -8.33 -33.56 34.95
C PRO A 17 -9.01 -32.66 33.87
N PHE A 18 -9.99 -33.16 33.11
CA PHE A 18 -11.17 -32.51 32.49
C PHE A 18 -11.48 -33.27 31.17
N CYS A 19 -12.08 -34.46 31.22
CA CYS A 19 -13.52 -34.73 31.30
C CYS A 19 -14.37 -33.99 30.24
N VAL A 20 -14.91 -34.80 29.31
CA VAL A 20 -16.29 -34.75 28.77
C VAL A 20 -16.59 -33.57 27.81
N GLY A 21 -17.23 -33.74 26.65
CA GLY A 21 -17.93 -34.89 26.08
C GLY A 21 -18.18 -34.65 24.58
N ALA A 22 -18.48 -35.74 23.87
CA ALA A 22 -18.92 -35.68 22.48
C ALA A 22 -20.44 -35.39 22.46
N GLU A 23 -20.81 -34.16 22.15
CA GLU A 23 -22.20 -33.75 21.96
C GLU A 23 -22.69 -34.14 20.55
N ALA A 24 -23.76 -34.93 20.50
CA ALA A 24 -24.37 -35.40 19.27
C ALA A 24 -25.09 -34.25 18.53
N GLN A 25 -24.78 -34.08 17.24
CA GLN A 25 -25.38 -33.06 16.39
C GLN A 25 -26.75 -33.52 15.88
N THR A 26 -27.82 -32.97 16.42
CA THR A 26 -29.15 -33.00 15.78
C THR A 26 -29.49 -31.59 15.31
N ALA A 27 -29.21 -31.31 14.05
CA ALA A 27 -29.70 -30.09 13.40
C ALA A 27 -31.11 -30.38 12.85
N GLY A 28 -32.14 -29.85 13.52
CA GLY A 28 -33.48 -29.76 12.93
C GLY A 28 -33.47 -28.81 11.72
N PRO A 29 -34.43 -28.93 10.78
CA PRO A 29 -34.46 -28.05 9.63
C PRO A 29 -34.79 -26.63 10.08
N GLU A 30 -33.77 -25.77 10.09
CA GLU A 30 -33.93 -24.33 10.32
C GLU A 30 -34.64 -23.73 9.09
N ILE A 31 -35.96 -23.55 9.21
CA ILE A 31 -36.74 -22.79 8.23
C ILE A 31 -36.32 -21.33 8.37
N ARG A 32 -35.36 -20.91 7.56
CA ARG A 32 -34.98 -19.49 7.41
C ARG A 32 -36.07 -18.76 6.65
N LEU A 33 -37.00 -18.13 7.37
CA LEU A 33 -37.85 -17.10 6.79
C LEU A 33 -36.96 -15.92 6.37
N ALA A 34 -36.97 -15.58 5.08
CA ALA A 34 -36.36 -14.34 4.62
C ALA A 34 -37.22 -13.17 5.12
N GLN A 35 -36.76 -12.47 6.16
CA GLN A 35 -37.37 -11.19 6.55
C GLN A 35 -37.21 -10.19 5.40
N ALA A 36 -38.34 -9.72 4.87
CA ALA A 36 -38.35 -8.60 3.94
C ALA A 36 -37.84 -7.34 4.66
N ALA A 37 -36.84 -6.69 4.09
CA ALA A 37 -36.35 -5.41 4.59
C ALA A 37 -37.49 -4.36 4.47
N PRO A 38 -37.67 -3.47 5.47
CA PRO A 38 -38.65 -2.39 5.38
C PRO A 38 -38.38 -1.54 4.14
N ALA A 39 -39.44 -1.17 3.42
CA ALA A 39 -39.35 -0.41 2.17
C ALA A 39 -38.66 0.96 2.34
N ASP A 40 -38.67 1.51 3.55
CA ASP A 40 -38.07 2.80 3.91
C ASP A 40 -36.62 2.69 4.42
N ALA A 41 -35.97 1.53 4.30
CA ALA A 41 -34.57 1.42 4.65
C ALA A 41 -33.69 2.19 3.64
N PRO A 42 -32.86 3.16 4.09
CA PRO A 42 -31.97 3.87 3.19
C PRO A 42 -31.00 2.88 2.52
N PRO A 43 -30.72 3.02 1.21
CA PRO A 43 -29.90 2.07 0.49
C PRO A 43 -28.49 1.99 1.10
N PRO A 44 -27.86 0.81 1.12
CA PRO A 44 -26.51 0.66 1.66
C PRO A 44 -25.56 1.57 0.88
N ARG A 45 -24.93 2.52 1.59
CA ARG A 45 -23.99 3.49 1.01
C ARG A 45 -22.76 2.75 0.50
N LYS A 46 -22.71 2.47 -0.81
CA LYS A 46 -21.50 1.98 -1.47
C LYS A 46 -20.45 3.09 -1.43
N ARG A 47 -19.44 2.93 -0.55
CA ARG A 47 -18.28 3.83 -0.53
C ARG A 47 -17.52 3.64 -1.85
N PRO A 48 -17.14 4.71 -2.56
CA PRO A 48 -16.35 4.58 -3.77
C PRO A 48 -15.02 3.88 -3.45
N PRO A 49 -14.51 3.03 -4.36
CA PRO A 49 -13.21 2.40 -4.16
C PRO A 49 -12.15 3.49 -3.99
N ARG A 50 -11.29 3.33 -2.98
CA ARG A 50 -10.19 4.26 -2.75
C ARG A 50 -9.23 4.17 -3.94
N LEU A 51 -8.85 5.33 -4.48
CA LEU A 51 -7.80 5.42 -5.50
C LEU A 51 -6.50 4.85 -4.90
N ARG A 52 -5.96 3.81 -5.54
CA ARG A 52 -4.65 3.26 -5.18
C ARG A 52 -3.59 4.15 -5.80
N VAL A 53 -2.88 4.90 -4.98
CA VAL A 53 -1.71 5.68 -5.40
C VAL A 53 -0.50 4.77 -5.30
N THR A 54 0.10 4.40 -6.45
CA THR A 54 1.39 3.71 -6.47
C THR A 54 2.48 4.75 -6.20
N PRO A 55 3.23 4.64 -5.09
CA PRO A 55 4.28 5.60 -4.80
C PRO A 55 5.41 5.42 -5.81
N TYR A 56 5.87 6.54 -6.33
CA TYR A 56 6.92 6.59 -7.33
C TYR A 56 8.28 6.72 -6.62
N TYR A 57 8.86 5.57 -6.27
CA TYR A 57 10.07 5.48 -5.44
C TYR A 57 11.37 5.77 -6.21
N SER A 58 11.33 5.70 -7.54
CA SER A 58 12.46 6.03 -8.39
C SER A 58 12.01 7.13 -9.35
N PRO A 59 12.31 8.40 -9.07
CA PRO A 59 12.09 9.44 -10.06
C PRO A 59 12.83 9.08 -11.34
N ASP A 60 12.09 8.91 -12.45
CA ASP A 60 12.65 8.74 -13.79
C ASP A 60 13.51 9.96 -14.02
N GLY A 61 14.83 9.75 -13.83
CA GLY A 61 15.80 10.80 -13.56
C GLY A 61 15.51 12.05 -14.37
N VAL A 62 15.02 13.07 -13.67
CA VAL A 62 14.71 14.38 -14.24
C VAL A 62 16.00 14.87 -14.88
N TYR A 63 15.96 15.00 -16.21
CA TYR A 63 17.10 15.46 -17.00
C TYR A 63 17.54 16.85 -16.50
N PRO A 64 18.85 17.12 -16.36
CA PRO A 64 19.96 16.41 -17.00
C PRO A 64 20.73 15.42 -16.11
N ARG A 65 21.11 14.28 -16.72
CA ARG A 65 21.97 13.20 -16.17
C ARG A 65 23.46 13.58 -16.00
N TYR A 66 23.80 14.86 -15.83
CA TYR A 66 25.17 15.24 -15.49
C TYR A 66 25.19 15.74 -14.04
N ASN A 67 26.12 15.23 -13.25
CA ASN A 67 26.38 15.77 -11.92
C ASN A 67 27.16 17.09 -12.11
N PRO A 68 26.58 18.27 -11.82
CA PRO A 68 27.24 19.55 -12.04
C PRO A 68 28.41 19.81 -11.06
N GLY A 69 28.60 18.93 -10.08
CA GLY A 69 29.64 19.04 -9.06
C GLY A 69 29.09 19.55 -7.73
N PRO A 70 29.87 19.43 -6.64
CA PRO A 70 29.49 19.97 -5.34
C PRO A 70 29.31 21.49 -5.42
N ASN A 71 28.34 22.02 -4.68
CA ASN A 71 28.00 23.46 -4.62
C ASN A 71 27.60 24.10 -5.95
N ALA A 72 27.28 23.32 -6.99
CA ALA A 72 26.82 23.89 -8.24
C ALA A 72 25.48 24.61 -8.07
N VAL A 73 25.39 25.81 -8.64
CA VAL A 73 24.19 26.65 -8.60
C VAL A 73 23.58 26.73 -9.99
N ARG A 74 22.25 26.62 -10.08
CA ARG A 74 21.54 26.80 -11.36
C ARG A 74 21.30 28.29 -11.58
N GLU A 75 21.98 28.87 -12.55
CA GLU A 75 21.80 30.26 -12.94
C GLU A 75 20.86 30.33 -14.14
N CYS A 76 19.88 31.23 -14.09
CA CYS A 76 18.91 31.44 -15.15
C CYS A 76 18.88 32.90 -15.56
N ASN A 77 18.91 33.15 -16.87
CA ASN A 77 18.67 34.47 -17.45
C ASN A 77 17.31 34.47 -18.16
N ALA A 78 16.51 35.49 -17.90
CA ALA A 78 15.22 35.71 -18.55
C ALA A 78 15.26 37.02 -19.33
N THR A 79 14.89 36.96 -20.60
CA THR A 79 14.83 38.12 -21.48
C THR A 79 13.48 38.21 -22.16
N TYR A 80 13.00 39.44 -22.32
CA TYR A 80 11.81 39.71 -23.11
C TYR A 80 12.23 39.93 -24.56
N VAL A 81 11.71 39.10 -25.45
CA VAL A 81 11.98 39.19 -26.89
C VAL A 81 10.69 39.47 -27.65
N GLN A 82 10.80 40.23 -28.73
CA GLN A 82 9.67 40.47 -29.61
C GLN A 82 9.53 39.29 -30.57
N GLU A 83 8.35 38.65 -30.57
CA GLU A 83 7.98 37.60 -31.50
C GLU A 83 6.91 38.14 -32.46
N PHE A 84 7.17 38.04 -33.77
CA PHE A 84 6.25 38.49 -34.80
C PHE A 84 5.28 37.36 -35.16
N ARG A 85 4.01 37.50 -34.75
CA ARG A 85 2.92 36.60 -35.16
C ARG A 85 2.02 37.27 -36.21
N PRO A 86 1.29 36.49 -37.02
CA PRO A 86 0.31 37.06 -37.98
C PRO A 86 -0.74 37.97 -37.35
N SER A 87 -1.03 37.80 -36.06
CA SER A 87 -1.97 38.64 -35.28
C SER A 87 -1.34 39.91 -34.72
N GLY A 88 -0.03 40.12 -34.86
CA GLY A 88 0.71 41.24 -34.30
C GLY A 88 1.95 40.81 -33.49
N THR A 89 2.77 41.79 -33.14
CA THR A 89 4.00 41.58 -32.35
C THR A 89 3.66 41.37 -30.88
N VAL A 90 4.20 40.31 -30.28
CA VAL A 90 4.02 40.00 -28.85
C VAL A 90 5.38 39.94 -28.17
N ILE A 91 5.46 40.52 -26.98
CA ILE A 91 6.64 40.40 -26.12
C ILE A 91 6.53 39.08 -25.34
N VAL A 92 7.42 38.14 -25.63
CA VAL A 92 7.45 36.82 -24.97
C VAL A 92 8.69 36.67 -24.10
N PRO A 93 8.57 36.06 -22.91
CA PRO A 93 9.73 35.73 -22.10
C PRO A 93 10.46 34.52 -22.69
N ARG A 94 11.77 34.66 -22.89
CA ARG A 94 12.67 33.53 -23.11
C ARG A 94 13.57 33.37 -21.90
N MET A 95 13.61 32.15 -21.36
CA MET A 95 14.49 31.79 -20.24
C MET A 95 15.54 30.80 -20.72
N SER A 96 16.78 30.99 -20.29
CA SER A 96 17.86 30.03 -20.46
C SER A 96 18.51 29.79 -19.11
N CYS A 97 18.71 28.52 -18.77
CA CYS A 97 19.29 28.13 -17.49
C CYS A 97 20.48 27.20 -17.72
N TYR A 98 21.54 27.39 -16.95
CA TYR A 98 22.72 26.54 -16.95
C TYR A 98 23.23 26.35 -15.52
N TRP A 99 24.01 25.30 -15.29
CA TRP A 99 24.68 25.12 -14.01
C TRP A 99 26.01 25.87 -14.02
N ARG A 100 26.29 26.59 -12.94
CA ARG A 100 27.60 27.16 -12.66
C ARG A 100 28.33 26.30 -11.63
N PRO A 101 29.61 25.96 -11.87
CA PRO A 101 30.46 25.40 -10.83
C PRO A 101 30.51 26.34 -9.62
N GLY A 102 30.49 25.76 -8.43
CA GLY A 102 30.60 26.47 -7.16
C GLY A 102 32.03 26.76 -6.74
#